data_AF-A0A2W5RV84-F1
#
_entry.id   AF-A0A2W5RV84-F1
#
_cell.length_a   1.000
_cell.length_b   1.000
_cell.length_c   1.000
_cell.angle_alpha   90.00
_cell.angle_beta   90.00
_cell.angle_gamma   90.00
#
_symmetry.space_group_name_H-M   'P 1'
#
loop_
_entity.id
_entity.type
_entity.pdbx_description
1 polymer ?
#
loop_
_entity_poly.entity_id
_entity_poly.type
_entity_poly.pdbx_seq_one_letter_code
_entity_poly.pdbx_strand_id
1 'polypeptide(L)'
;MLIDTRVSWSVLILAVLCLIFPFLADLQFPLLGGAVVRGVENIQALLLLIFAVFSYFYMQPMRLSDGKKYFWIWAVLWWLLLFGRSTSWGRDYFPEVPKVYFRGISVVLIGSVVFMLLVKPLRHEIAIKMKNITIPAWAMLLTVLGLIISDGIEHSRIYGGIFLHQIAYKDLMEELYEFPLILGLFMVAFHIMRRDKQEIDQ
;
A
#
# COMPACT_ATOMS: atom_id res chain seq x y z
N MET A 1 7.75 -18.34 -9.98
CA MET A 1 6.86 -17.79 -8.94
C MET A 1 6.17 -18.94 -8.27
N LEU A 2 6.38 -19.09 -6.96
CA LEU A 2 5.69 -20.09 -6.15
C LEU A 2 4.51 -19.38 -5.46
N ILE A 3 3.41 -20.09 -5.22
CA ILE A 3 2.18 -19.51 -4.66
C ILE A 3 1.89 -20.20 -3.32
N ASP A 4 1.74 -19.42 -2.26
CA ASP A 4 1.26 -19.93 -0.97
C ASP A 4 -0.26 -19.69 -0.86
N THR A 5 -1.02 -20.78 -0.81
CA THR A 5 -2.49 -20.78 -0.73
C THR A 5 -3.02 -20.82 0.71
N ARG A 6 -2.15 -20.76 1.72
CA ARG A 6 -2.58 -20.70 3.12
C ARG A 6 -3.26 -19.36 3.40
N VAL A 7 -4.43 -19.43 4.02
CA VAL A 7 -5.15 -18.25 4.47
C VAL A 7 -4.62 -17.87 5.85
N SER A 8 -4.09 -16.65 5.98
CA SER A 8 -3.70 -16.11 7.29
C SER A 8 -4.87 -15.42 7.98
N TRP A 9 -4.81 -15.31 9.32
CA TRP A 9 -5.81 -14.58 10.09
C TRP A 9 -5.96 -13.12 9.62
N SER A 10 -4.87 -12.45 9.28
CA SER A 10 -4.90 -11.08 8.76
C SER A 10 -5.67 -10.98 7.43
N VAL A 11 -5.53 -11.98 6.54
CA VAL A 11 -6.32 -12.05 5.29
C VAL A 11 -7.80 -12.21 5.60
N LEU A 12 -8.15 -13.09 6.55
CA LEU A 12 -9.57 -13.30 6.93
C LEU A 12 -10.19 -12.03 7.49
N ILE A 13 -9.51 -11.36 8.42
CA ILE A 13 -10.00 -10.12 9.02
C ILE A 13 -10.22 -9.07 7.92
N LEU A 14 -9.24 -8.90 7.03
CA LEU A 14 -9.34 -7.93 5.94
C LEU A 14 -10.49 -8.27 4.97
N ALA A 15 -10.66 -9.54 4.62
CA ALA A 15 -11.76 -10.00 3.77
C ALA A 15 -13.12 -9.74 4.43
N VAL A 16 -13.27 -10.03 5.72
CA VAL A 16 -14.50 -9.75 6.47
C VAL A 16 -14.78 -8.24 6.51
N LEU A 17 -13.78 -7.40 6.73
CA LEU A 17 -13.95 -5.94 6.69
C LEU A 17 -14.43 -5.47 5.31
N CYS A 18 -13.86 -6.00 4.21
CA CYS A 18 -14.29 -5.67 2.85
C CYS A 18 -15.76 -6.03 2.58
N LEU A 19 -16.28 -7.08 3.22
CA LEU A 19 -17.67 -7.48 3.11
C LEU A 19 -18.60 -6.60 3.95
N ILE A 20 -18.09 -5.98 5.03
CA ILE A 20 -18.88 -5.10 5.91
C ILE A 20 -19.04 -3.70 5.30
N PHE A 21 -18.03 -3.19 4.59
CA PHE A 21 -18.02 -1.80 4.10
C PHE A 21 -19.28 -1.35 3.34
N PRO A 22 -19.86 -2.12 2.40
CA PRO A 22 -21.06 -1.69 1.67
C PRO A 22 -22.26 -1.41 2.57
N PHE A 23 -22.36 -2.13 3.70
CA PHE A 23 -23.47 -2.00 4.65
C PHE A 23 -23.35 -0.76 5.56
N LEU A 24 -22.21 -0.07 5.57
CA LEU A 24 -22.06 1.18 6.33
C LEU A 24 -23.04 2.26 5.84
N ALA A 25 -23.32 2.28 4.54
CA ALA A 25 -24.31 3.18 3.96
C ALA A 25 -25.74 2.86 4.44
N ASP A 26 -26.07 1.57 4.54
CA ASP A 26 -27.40 1.09 4.98
C ASP A 26 -27.63 1.35 6.47
N LEU A 27 -26.55 1.34 7.27
CA LEU A 27 -26.57 1.70 8.69
C LEU A 27 -26.56 3.22 8.94
N GLN A 28 -26.64 4.05 7.88
CA GLN A 28 -26.61 5.51 7.95
C GLN A 28 -25.39 6.05 8.71
N PHE A 29 -24.21 5.44 8.47
CA PHE A 29 -22.99 5.84 9.16
C PHE A 29 -22.69 7.34 8.97
N PRO A 30 -22.47 8.11 10.04
CA PRO A 30 -22.40 9.56 9.94
C PRO A 30 -21.13 10.01 9.20
N LEU A 31 -21.29 10.66 8.04
CA LEU A 31 -20.17 11.18 7.23
C LEU A 31 -19.51 12.44 7.82
N LEU A 32 -20.18 13.11 8.75
CA LEU A 32 -19.71 14.33 9.45
C LEU A 32 -19.11 15.39 8.50
N GLY A 33 -19.77 15.66 7.38
CA GLY A 33 -19.32 16.66 6.40
C GLY A 33 -17.96 16.34 5.76
N GLY A 34 -17.64 15.05 5.58
CA GLY A 34 -16.37 14.59 5.00
C GLY A 34 -15.20 14.53 5.99
N ALA A 35 -15.44 14.77 7.28
CA ALA A 35 -14.41 14.60 8.31
C ALA A 35 -14.01 13.12 8.47
N VAL A 36 -14.95 12.20 8.30
CA VAL A 36 -14.67 10.75 8.37
C VAL A 36 -13.76 10.32 7.23
N VAL A 37 -14.04 10.75 6.00
CA VAL A 37 -13.24 10.44 4.81
C VAL A 37 -11.79 10.90 5.02
N ARG A 38 -11.60 12.17 5.41
CA ARG A 38 -10.28 12.70 5.78
C ARG A 38 -9.61 11.95 6.92
N GLY A 39 -10.39 11.48 7.90
CA GLY A 39 -9.87 10.63 8.98
C GLY A 39 -9.32 9.31 8.44
N VAL A 40 -10.03 8.67 7.52
CA VAL A 40 -9.60 7.44 6.84
C VAL A 40 -8.33 7.66 6.03
N GLU A 41 -8.29 8.69 5.18
CA GLU A 41 -7.11 9.07 4.38
C GLU A 41 -5.87 9.28 5.28
N ASN A 42 -6.05 9.99 6.41
CA ASN A 42 -4.96 10.24 7.35
C ASN A 42 -4.46 8.95 8.03
N ILE A 43 -5.36 8.02 8.36
CA ILE A 43 -4.99 6.71 8.92
C ILE A 43 -4.19 5.91 7.88
N GLN A 44 -4.60 5.93 6.62
CA GLN A 44 -3.89 5.25 5.54
C GLN A 44 -2.49 5.84 5.30
N ALA A 45 -2.38 7.17 5.24
CA ALA A 45 -1.11 7.85 5.16
C ALA A 45 -0.19 7.49 6.34
N LEU A 46 -0.73 7.49 7.56
CA LEU A 46 0.01 7.10 8.76
C LEU A 46 0.48 5.63 8.68
N LEU A 47 -0.35 4.70 8.20
CA LEU A 47 0.04 3.31 7.99
C LEU A 47 1.19 3.18 6.98
N LEU A 48 1.12 3.90 5.85
CA LEU A 48 2.19 3.88 4.84
C LEU A 48 3.52 4.38 5.42
N LEU A 49 3.48 5.44 6.23
CA LEU A 49 4.66 5.94 6.94
C LEU A 49 5.18 4.92 7.96
N ILE A 50 4.30 4.31 8.75
CA ILE A 50 4.66 3.23 9.69
C ILE A 50 5.31 2.07 8.94
N PHE A 51 4.79 1.67 7.78
CA PHE A 51 5.37 0.59 6.98
C PHE A 51 6.74 0.93 6.41
N ALA A 52 6.97 2.19 6.01
CA ALA A 52 8.30 2.66 5.63
C ALA A 52 9.31 2.50 6.78
N VAL A 53 8.95 3.04 7.95
CA VAL A 53 9.77 3.01 9.17
C VAL A 53 10.00 1.56 9.61
N PHE A 54 8.94 0.77 9.72
CA PHE A 54 8.99 -0.63 10.10
C PHE A 54 9.89 -1.43 9.15
N SER A 55 9.70 -1.30 7.84
CA SER A 55 10.51 -2.03 6.84
C SER A 55 12.00 -1.73 7.00
N TYR A 56 12.34 -0.45 7.21
CA TYR A 56 13.73 -0.03 7.38
C TYR A 56 14.35 -0.60 8.67
N PHE A 57 13.67 -0.46 9.81
CA PHE A 57 14.21 -0.90 11.09
C PHE A 57 14.18 -2.41 11.28
N TYR A 58 13.15 -3.09 10.75
CA TYR A 58 13.06 -4.54 10.80
C TYR A 58 14.16 -5.18 9.97
N MET A 59 14.35 -4.73 8.72
CA MET A 59 15.36 -5.32 7.82
C MET A 59 16.78 -4.83 8.08
N GLN A 60 16.96 -3.60 8.57
CA GLN A 60 18.27 -2.96 8.76
C GLN A 60 19.13 -3.05 7.49
N PRO A 61 18.67 -2.51 6.34
CA PRO A 61 19.26 -2.77 5.03
C PRO A 61 20.76 -2.50 4.95
N MET A 62 21.27 -1.54 5.72
CA MET A 62 22.69 -1.19 5.75
C MET A 62 23.60 -2.32 6.27
N ARG A 63 23.05 -3.32 6.94
CA ARG A 63 23.77 -4.50 7.45
C ARG A 63 23.66 -5.71 6.51
N LEU A 64 22.92 -5.60 5.42
CA LEU A 64 22.68 -6.68 4.48
C LEU A 64 23.71 -6.69 3.35
N SER A 65 23.84 -7.83 2.68
CA SER A 65 24.58 -7.93 1.42
C SER A 65 23.99 -7.01 0.35
N ASP A 66 24.81 -6.59 -0.61
CA ASP A 66 24.45 -5.53 -1.56
C ASP A 66 23.08 -5.75 -2.24
N GLY A 67 22.77 -6.96 -2.74
CA GLY A 67 21.47 -7.26 -3.37
C GLY A 67 20.28 -6.96 -2.45
N LYS A 68 20.24 -7.62 -1.28
CA LYS A 68 19.19 -7.45 -0.27
C LYS A 68 19.14 -6.01 0.27
N LYS A 69 20.29 -5.37 0.49
CA LYS A 69 20.39 -3.97 0.91
C LYS A 69 19.67 -3.04 -0.05
N TYR A 70 20.01 -3.08 -1.35
CA TYR A 70 19.38 -2.21 -2.34
C TYR A 70 17.89 -2.53 -2.50
N PHE A 71 17.49 -3.81 -2.44
CA PHE A 71 16.09 -4.20 -2.49
C PHE A 71 15.27 -3.59 -1.34
N TRP A 72 15.75 -3.66 -0.11
CA TRP A 72 15.00 -3.15 1.04
C TRP A 72 15.02 -1.62 1.14
N ILE A 73 16.10 -0.95 0.69
CA ILE A 73 16.08 0.52 0.52
C ILE A 73 15.04 0.90 -0.54
N TRP A 74 15.00 0.20 -1.66
CA TRP A 74 14.04 0.44 -2.73
C TRP A 74 12.60 0.20 -2.27
N ALA A 75 12.33 -0.84 -1.49
CA ALA A 75 11.02 -1.10 -0.90
C ALA A 75 10.60 0.00 0.10
N VAL A 76 11.52 0.50 0.93
CA VAL A 76 11.25 1.65 1.83
C VAL A 76 10.90 2.90 1.04
N LEU A 77 11.61 3.17 -0.07
CA LEU A 77 11.31 4.30 -0.94
C LEU A 77 9.94 4.17 -1.62
N TRP A 78 9.49 2.95 -1.96
CA TRP A 78 8.12 2.73 -2.43
C TRP A 78 7.08 3.11 -1.38
N TRP A 79 7.28 2.76 -0.10
CA TRP A 79 6.36 3.17 0.96
C TRP A 79 6.30 4.70 1.11
N LEU A 80 7.45 5.37 1.05
CA LEU A 80 7.52 6.83 1.09
C LEU A 80 6.88 7.49 -0.13
N LEU A 81 7.00 6.87 -1.31
CA LEU A 81 6.35 7.33 -2.53
C LEU A 81 4.83 7.22 -2.41
N LEU A 82 4.31 6.08 -1.93
CA LEU A 82 2.88 5.88 -1.72
C LEU A 82 2.33 6.83 -0.66
N PHE A 83 3.03 7.01 0.46
CA PHE A 83 2.71 8.00 1.48
C PHE A 83 2.68 9.42 0.92
N GLY A 84 3.69 9.77 0.11
CA GLY A 84 3.72 11.05 -0.58
C GLY A 84 2.51 11.23 -1.50
N ARG A 85 2.14 10.21 -2.28
CA ARG A 85 0.94 10.25 -3.14
C ARG A 85 -0.34 10.41 -2.33
N SER A 86 -0.51 9.66 -1.23
CA SER A 86 -1.73 9.71 -0.41
C SER A 86 -1.92 11.05 0.32
N THR A 87 -0.84 11.82 0.49
CA THR A 87 -0.86 13.14 1.15
C THR A 87 -0.74 14.31 0.16
N SER A 88 -0.91 14.05 -1.14
CA SER A 88 -0.65 15.03 -2.21
C SER A 88 0.72 15.71 -2.09
N TRP A 89 1.73 14.96 -1.64
CA TRP A 89 3.11 15.40 -1.35
C TRP A 89 3.20 16.46 -0.25
N GLY A 90 2.17 16.58 0.60
CA GLY A 90 2.04 17.59 1.65
C GLY A 90 1.25 18.84 1.23
N ARG A 91 0.84 18.96 -0.05
CA ARG A 91 0.18 20.15 -0.59
C ARG A 91 -1.09 20.52 0.17
N ASP A 92 -1.87 19.51 0.55
CA ASP A 92 -3.18 19.74 1.14
C ASP A 92 -3.07 20.20 2.61
N TYR A 93 -1.91 20.02 3.24
CA TYR A 93 -1.61 20.48 4.60
C TYR A 93 -0.94 21.85 4.65
N PHE A 94 -0.26 22.26 3.58
CA PHE A 94 0.48 23.52 3.47
C PHE A 94 0.06 24.30 2.21
N PRO A 95 -1.22 24.72 2.11
CA PRO A 95 -1.78 25.34 0.90
C PRO A 95 -1.11 26.67 0.52
N GLU A 96 -0.52 27.37 1.49
CA GLU A 96 0.21 28.63 1.34
C GLU A 96 1.58 28.46 0.65
N VAL A 97 2.16 27.25 0.67
CA VAL A 97 3.47 26.98 0.09
C VAL A 97 3.37 26.87 -1.44
N PRO A 98 4.28 27.49 -2.20
CA PRO A 98 4.25 27.41 -3.66
C PRO A 98 4.28 25.98 -4.21
N LYS A 99 3.43 25.70 -5.20
CA LYS A 99 3.28 24.37 -5.82
C LYS A 99 4.57 23.76 -6.37
N VAL A 100 5.58 24.57 -6.67
CA VAL A 100 6.89 24.11 -7.17
C VAL A 100 7.62 23.22 -6.15
N TYR A 101 7.47 23.47 -4.85
CA TYR A 101 8.13 22.68 -3.81
C TYR A 101 7.58 21.25 -3.76
N PHE A 102 6.25 21.09 -3.79
CA PHE A 102 5.60 19.78 -3.82
C PHE A 102 5.94 18.98 -5.08
N ARG A 103 6.05 19.65 -6.23
CA ARG A 103 6.55 19.03 -7.47
C ARG A 103 8.01 18.59 -7.33
N GLY A 104 8.84 19.38 -6.66
CA GLY A 104 10.21 19.00 -6.32
C GLY A 104 10.25 17.72 -5.49
N ILE A 105 9.45 17.65 -4.42
CA ILE A 105 9.33 16.46 -3.56
C ILE A 105 8.91 15.24 -4.38
N SER A 106 7.87 15.37 -5.21
CA SER A 106 7.41 14.26 -6.04
C SER A 106 8.48 13.77 -7.01
N VAL A 107 9.20 14.69 -7.68
CA VAL A 107 10.28 14.33 -8.61
C VAL A 107 11.41 13.60 -7.89
N VAL A 108 11.80 14.05 -6.69
CA VAL A 108 12.85 13.42 -5.90
C VAL A 108 12.44 12.01 -5.47
N LEU A 109 11.24 11.84 -4.91
CA LEU A 109 10.77 10.52 -4.45
C LEU A 109 10.55 9.54 -5.60
N ILE A 110 9.87 9.97 -6.67
CA ILE A 110 9.66 9.15 -7.87
C ILE A 110 11.02 8.81 -8.50
N GLY A 111 11.91 9.79 -8.67
CA GLY A 111 13.25 9.59 -9.20
C GLY A 111 14.04 8.58 -8.38
N SER A 112 13.95 8.64 -7.05
CA SER A 112 14.67 7.70 -6.16
C SER A 112 14.23 6.25 -6.37
N VAL A 113 12.94 6.00 -6.60
CA VAL A 113 12.41 4.67 -6.90
C VAL A 113 12.80 4.21 -8.31
N VAL A 114 12.64 5.09 -9.31
CA VAL A 114 12.87 4.75 -10.73
C VAL A 114 14.35 4.58 -11.05
N PHE A 115 15.21 5.51 -10.64
CA PHE A 115 16.65 5.45 -10.95
C PHE A 115 17.36 4.31 -10.24
N MET A 116 16.87 3.87 -9.07
CA MET A 116 17.41 2.69 -8.41
C MET A 116 17.31 1.43 -9.27
N LEU A 117 16.35 1.33 -10.19
CA LEU A 117 16.25 0.20 -11.12
C LEU A 117 17.45 0.10 -12.08
N LEU A 118 18.26 1.14 -12.22
CA LEU A 118 19.51 1.06 -12.99
C LEU A 118 20.60 0.26 -12.26
N VAL A 119 20.49 0.13 -10.93
CA VAL A 119 21.45 -0.58 -10.07
C VAL A 119 21.37 -2.09 -10.35
N LYS A 120 22.49 -2.67 -10.81
CA LYS A 120 22.57 -4.10 -11.19
C LYS A 120 22.23 -5.05 -10.02
N PRO A 121 22.80 -4.89 -8.80
CA PRO A 121 22.43 -5.71 -7.65
C PRO A 121 20.93 -5.73 -7.35
N LEU A 122 20.25 -4.58 -7.45
CA LEU A 122 18.81 -4.49 -7.23
C LEU A 122 18.03 -5.34 -8.23
N ARG A 123 18.29 -5.16 -9.53
CA ARG A 123 17.58 -5.91 -10.58
C ARG A 123 17.80 -7.41 -10.45
N HIS A 124 19.01 -7.81 -10.09
CA HIS A 124 19.33 -9.21 -9.85
C HIS A 124 18.53 -9.77 -8.67
N GLU A 125 18.49 -9.04 -7.55
CA GLU A 125 17.71 -9.43 -6.37
C GLU A 125 16.20 -9.51 -6.69
N ILE A 126 15.64 -8.52 -7.40
CA ILE A 126 14.24 -8.56 -7.85
C ILE A 126 13.97 -9.82 -8.69
N ALA A 127 14.85 -10.13 -9.66
CA ALA A 127 14.68 -11.30 -10.52
C ALA A 127 14.75 -12.61 -9.73
N ILE A 128 15.65 -12.72 -8.76
CA ILE A 128 15.75 -13.88 -7.85
C ILE A 128 14.44 -14.01 -7.06
N LYS A 129 13.99 -12.92 -6.43
CA LYS A 129 12.79 -12.94 -5.59
C LYS A 129 11.55 -13.31 -6.40
N MET A 130 11.36 -12.75 -7.59
CA MET A 130 10.25 -13.10 -8.48
C MET A 130 10.22 -14.59 -8.89
N LYS A 131 11.40 -15.21 -9.01
CA LYS A 131 11.51 -16.64 -9.36
C LYS A 131 11.27 -17.54 -8.15
N ASN A 132 11.87 -17.21 -7.02
CA ASN A 132 12.10 -18.13 -5.90
C ASN A 132 11.20 -17.89 -4.68
N ILE A 133 10.58 -16.71 -4.57
CA ILE A 133 9.71 -16.40 -3.44
C ILE A 133 8.31 -16.97 -3.67
N THR A 134 7.77 -17.54 -2.59
CA THR A 134 6.36 -17.88 -2.45
C THR A 134 5.57 -16.63 -2.12
N ILE A 135 4.68 -16.21 -3.00
CA ILE A 135 3.83 -15.04 -2.75
C ILE A 135 2.52 -15.52 -2.09
N PRO A 136 2.07 -14.89 -0.98
CA PRO A 136 0.78 -15.19 -0.37
C PRO A 136 -0.36 -14.87 -1.33
N ALA A 137 -1.01 -15.91 -1.87
CA ALA A 137 -1.99 -15.79 -2.95
C ALA A 137 -3.16 -14.89 -2.55
N TRP A 138 -3.68 -15.13 -1.34
CA TRP A 138 -4.88 -14.45 -0.85
C TRP A 138 -4.63 -12.99 -0.48
N ALA A 139 -3.43 -12.67 0.04
CA ALA A 139 -3.08 -11.27 0.29
C ALA A 139 -2.99 -10.51 -1.04
N MET A 140 -2.32 -11.09 -2.05
CA MET A 140 -2.27 -10.49 -3.39
C MET A 140 -3.64 -10.37 -4.04
N LEU A 141 -4.50 -11.38 -3.89
CA LEU A 141 -5.85 -11.33 -4.43
C LEU A 141 -6.65 -10.19 -3.80
N LEU A 142 -6.61 -10.04 -2.47
CA LEU A 142 -7.25 -8.92 -1.78
C LEU A 142 -6.68 -7.56 -2.21
N THR A 143 -5.36 -7.45 -2.37
CA THR A 143 -4.71 -6.24 -2.89
C THR A 143 -5.28 -5.85 -4.25
N VAL A 144 -5.35 -6.82 -5.19
CA VAL A 144 -5.81 -6.57 -6.56
C VAL A 144 -7.32 -6.29 -6.58
N LEU A 145 -8.12 -7.04 -5.82
CA LEU A 145 -9.56 -6.82 -5.74
C LEU A 145 -9.89 -5.46 -5.11
N GLY A 146 -9.21 -5.07 -4.03
CA GLY A 146 -9.39 -3.76 -3.40
C GLY A 146 -9.12 -2.63 -4.39
N LEU A 147 -8.01 -2.71 -5.14
CA LEU A 147 -7.67 -1.74 -6.18
C LEU A 147 -8.74 -1.66 -7.28
N ILE A 148 -9.22 -2.80 -7.78
CA ILE A 148 -10.25 -2.84 -8.83
C ILE A 148 -11.58 -2.25 -8.32
N ILE A 149 -11.95 -2.55 -7.07
CA ILE A 149 -13.19 -2.04 -6.47
C ILE A 149 -13.08 -0.54 -6.22
N SER A 150 -11.97 -0.06 -5.65
CA SER A 150 -11.71 1.37 -5.41
C SER A 150 -11.75 2.16 -6.73
N ASP A 151 -11.01 1.74 -7.77
CA ASP A 151 -11.06 2.33 -9.13
C ASP A 151 -12.47 2.28 -9.75
N GLY A 152 -13.19 1.18 -9.50
CA GLY A 152 -14.57 1.00 -9.95
C GLY A 152 -15.54 1.99 -9.31
N ILE A 153 -15.35 2.32 -8.03
CA ILE A 153 -16.14 3.30 -7.28
C ILE A 153 -15.78 4.73 -7.74
N GLU A 154 -14.49 5.07 -7.79
CA GLU A 154 -13.96 6.37 -8.21
C GLU A 154 -14.53 6.79 -9.57
N HIS A 155 -14.44 5.89 -10.56
CA HIS A 155 -14.93 6.13 -11.92
C HIS A 155 -16.41 5.76 -12.14
N SER A 156 -17.13 5.37 -11.09
CA SER A 156 -18.56 5.04 -11.12
C SER A 156 -18.91 4.01 -12.21
N ARG A 157 -18.05 3.00 -12.36
CA ARG A 157 -18.23 1.91 -13.33
C ARG A 157 -19.34 0.96 -12.86
N ILE A 158 -19.91 0.20 -13.80
CA ILE A 158 -21.09 -0.67 -13.57
C ILE A 158 -20.89 -1.64 -12.39
N TYR A 159 -19.69 -2.21 -12.22
CA TYR A 159 -19.40 -3.14 -11.12
C TYR A 159 -19.17 -2.43 -9.77
N GLY A 160 -18.82 -1.14 -9.76
CA GLY A 160 -18.69 -0.35 -8.53
C GLY A 160 -20.05 -0.12 -7.84
N GLY A 161 -21.14 -0.09 -8.61
CA GLY A 161 -22.51 0.03 -8.08
C GLY A 161 -22.97 -1.14 -7.21
N ILE A 162 -22.30 -2.30 -7.27
CA ILE A 162 -22.59 -3.44 -6.38
C ILE A 162 -22.12 -3.15 -4.95
N PHE A 163 -21.04 -2.38 -4.80
CA PHE A 163 -20.43 -2.04 -3.51
C PHE A 163 -20.85 -0.65 -3.02
N LEU A 164 -21.37 0.20 -3.92
CA LEU A 164 -21.87 1.53 -3.63
C LEU A 164 -23.41 1.53 -3.60
N HIS A 165 -24.00 1.28 -2.43
CA HIS A 165 -25.45 1.33 -2.26
C HIS A 165 -26.02 2.76 -2.30
N GLN A 166 -25.24 3.75 -1.85
CA GLN A 166 -25.65 5.16 -1.79
C GLN A 166 -24.54 6.09 -2.27
N ILE A 167 -24.85 6.98 -3.21
CA ILE A 167 -23.89 7.91 -3.83
C ILE A 167 -23.22 8.84 -2.81
N ALA A 168 -23.92 9.20 -1.72
CA ALA A 168 -23.37 10.05 -0.66
C ALA A 168 -22.13 9.45 0.02
N TYR A 169 -21.94 8.14 -0.04
CA TYR A 169 -20.83 7.42 0.59
C TYR A 169 -19.69 7.11 -0.39
N LYS A 170 -19.76 7.60 -1.63
CA LYS A 170 -18.80 7.29 -2.70
C LYS A 170 -17.36 7.47 -2.23
N ASP A 171 -17.02 8.67 -1.77
CA ASP A 171 -15.65 9.00 -1.35
C ASP A 171 -15.21 8.13 -0.16
N LEU A 172 -16.10 7.88 0.81
CA LEU A 172 -15.78 6.99 1.93
C LEU A 172 -15.51 5.54 1.47
N MET A 173 -16.32 5.02 0.56
CA MET A 173 -16.16 3.65 0.07
C MET A 173 -14.88 3.51 -0.77
N GLU A 174 -14.59 4.50 -1.61
CA GLU A 174 -13.35 4.56 -2.39
C GLU A 174 -12.12 4.43 -1.47
N GLU A 175 -12.07 5.28 -0.43
CA GLU A 175 -11.00 5.26 0.56
C GLU A 175 -10.96 3.92 1.33
N LEU A 176 -12.11 3.40 1.79
CA LEU A 176 -12.13 2.14 2.53
C LEU A 176 -11.60 0.95 1.70
N TYR A 177 -11.86 0.92 0.39
CA TYR A 177 -11.34 -0.10 -0.51
C TYR A 177 -9.87 0.09 -0.94
N GLU A 178 -9.21 1.20 -0.54
CA GLU A 178 -7.75 1.31 -0.61
C GLU A 178 -7.04 0.55 0.54
N PHE A 179 -7.69 0.28 1.67
CA PHE A 179 -7.06 -0.48 2.77
C PHE A 179 -6.57 -1.88 2.37
N PRO A 180 -7.33 -2.68 1.60
CA PRO A 180 -6.86 -3.97 1.14
C PRO A 180 -5.60 -3.89 0.28
N LEU A 181 -5.45 -2.83 -0.52
CA LEU A 181 -4.24 -2.56 -1.27
C LEU A 181 -3.06 -2.33 -0.30
N ILE A 182 -3.20 -1.37 0.62
CA ILE A 182 -2.13 -0.96 1.53
C ILE A 182 -1.71 -2.12 2.45
N LEU A 183 -2.67 -2.74 3.12
CA LEU A 183 -2.43 -3.85 4.06
C LEU A 183 -1.97 -5.11 3.32
N GLY A 184 -2.58 -5.44 2.19
CA GLY A 184 -2.20 -6.61 1.40
C GLY A 184 -0.78 -6.52 0.84
N LEU A 185 -0.37 -5.34 0.33
CA LEU A 185 1.02 -5.09 -0.06
C LEU A 185 1.97 -5.26 1.13
N PHE A 186 1.61 -4.75 2.31
CA PHE A 186 2.45 -4.90 3.49
C PHE A 186 2.56 -6.36 3.93
N MET A 187 1.47 -7.14 3.86
CA MET A 187 1.50 -8.57 4.19
C MET A 187 2.45 -9.34 3.27
N VAL A 188 2.45 -9.03 1.97
CA VAL A 188 3.38 -9.62 1.00
C VAL A 188 4.81 -9.20 1.30
N ALA A 189 5.04 -7.91 1.55
CA ALA A 189 6.36 -7.40 1.91
C ALA A 189 6.87 -8.05 3.21
N PHE A 190 6.03 -8.15 4.23
CA PHE A 190 6.38 -8.76 5.52
C PHE A 190 6.70 -10.25 5.39
N HIS A 191 5.97 -10.98 4.54
CA HIS A 191 6.31 -12.37 4.22
C HIS A 191 7.71 -12.48 3.61
N ILE A 192 8.05 -11.58 2.68
CA ILE A 192 9.39 -11.51 2.08
C ILE A 192 10.44 -11.15 3.13
N MET A 193 10.16 -10.18 4.03
CA MET A 193 11.06 -9.79 5.12
C MET A 193 11.40 -10.96 6.04
N ARG A 194 10.38 -11.73 6.46
CA ARG A 194 10.57 -12.88 7.35
C ARG A 194 11.44 -13.94 6.70
N ARG A 195 11.23 -14.22 5.41
CA ARG A 195 12.04 -15.18 4.67
C ARG A 195 13.50 -14.71 4.52
N ASP A 196 13.69 -13.45 4.14
CA ASP A 196 15.03 -12.88 4.01
C ASP A 196 15.79 -12.90 5.34
N LYS A 197 15.11 -12.67 6.47
CA LYS A 197 15.68 -12.76 7.82
C LYS A 197 16.08 -14.18 8.20
N GLN A 198 15.24 -15.17 7.92
CA GLN A 198 15.56 -16.57 8.17
C GLN A 198 16.82 -17.02 7.43
N GLU A 199 17.05 -16.52 6.22
CA GLU A 199 18.27 -16.80 5.44
C GLU A 199 19.51 -16.06 5.95
N ILE A 200 19.36 -15.02 6.77
CA ILE A 200 20.50 -14.26 7.36
C ILE A 200 20.94 -14.89 8.69
N ASP A 201 19.99 -15.46 9.43
CA ASP A 201 20.24 -16.10 10.72
C ASP A 201 20.73 -17.57 10.58
N GLN A 202 20.78 -18.09 9.34
CA GLN A 202 21.34 -19.39 8.97
C GLN A 202 22.78 -19.26 8.49
#